data_AF-A0A924HT88-F1
#
_entry.id   AF-A0A924HT88-F1
#
_cell.length_a   1.000
_cell.length_b   1.000
_cell.length_c   1.000
_cell.angle_alpha   90.00
_cell.angle_beta   90.00
_cell.angle_gamma   90.00
#
_symmetry.space_group_name_H-M   'P 1'
#
loop_
_entity.id
_entity.type
_entity.pdbx_description
1 polymer ?
#
loop_
_entity_poly.entity_id
_entity_poly.type
_entity_poly.pdbx_seq_one_letter_code
_entity_poly.pdbx_strand_id
1 'polypeptide(L)'
;WKAFDGVRNRYWLVENMQNSRYAIMHDIYYNYYRKAGDKLYEDGNAARAEMLNVLNLLSNFNTDNINTMINQFFYQRKANELIKIFSKAPPQDKARASELLQKMDMTNAARYKDELK
;
A
#
# COMPACT_ATOMS: atom_id res chain seq x y z
N TRP A 1 15.27 -3.99 18.60
CA TRP A 1 14.33 -5.12 18.76
C TRP A 1 13.47 -4.96 20.01
N LYS A 2 13.61 -3.86 20.76
CA LYS A 2 12.86 -3.60 21.98
C LYS A 2 11.78 -2.56 21.72
N ALA A 3 10.71 -2.57 22.52
CA ALA A 3 9.58 -1.65 22.36
C ALA A 3 9.99 -0.17 22.45
N PHE A 4 11.04 0.13 23.23
CA PHE A 4 11.52 1.48 23.49
C PHE A 4 12.61 1.97 22.52
N ASP A 5 13.01 1.19 21.51
CA ASP A 5 13.96 1.60 20.47
C ASP A 5 13.29 2.49 19.38
N GLY A 6 12.29 3.30 19.74
CA GLY A 6 11.44 4.06 18.83
C GLY A 6 10.33 3.25 18.17
N VAL A 7 9.45 3.91 17.42
CA VAL A 7 8.28 3.26 16.77
C VAL A 7 8.62 2.49 15.49
N ARG A 8 9.78 2.77 14.88
CA ARG A 8 10.26 2.11 13.66
C ARG A 8 11.22 0.97 13.97
N ASN A 9 10.69 -0.18 14.38
CA ASN A 9 11.52 -1.35 14.62
C ASN A 9 10.77 -2.67 14.39
N ARG A 10 11.52 -3.78 14.37
CA ARG A 10 10.97 -5.12 14.13
C ARG A 10 9.99 -5.59 15.21
N TYR A 11 10.12 -5.08 16.44
CA TYR A 11 9.18 -5.40 17.51
C TYR A 11 7.80 -4.86 17.17
N TRP A 12 7.71 -3.58 16.80
CA TRP A 12 6.44 -2.96 16.39
C TRP A 12 5.88 -3.57 15.12
N LEU A 13 6.72 -4.04 14.18
CA LEU A 13 6.22 -4.75 13.01
C LEU A 13 5.49 -6.05 13.41
N VAL A 14 6.10 -6.88 14.27
CA VAL A 14 5.51 -8.15 14.71
C VAL A 14 4.26 -7.90 15.56
N GLU A 15 4.34 -6.95 16.50
CA GLU A 15 3.19 -6.56 17.32
C GLU A 15 2.05 -6.07 16.43
N ASN A 16 2.31 -5.19 15.47
CA ASN A 16 1.28 -4.67 14.58
C ASN A 16 0.65 -5.76 13.71
N MET A 17 1.40 -6.80 13.32
CA MET A 17 0.85 -7.93 12.56
C MET A 17 0.00 -8.87 13.41
N GLN A 18 0.31 -9.02 14.70
CA GLN A 18 -0.42 -9.93 15.59
C GLN A 18 -1.60 -9.25 16.30
N ASN A 19 -1.61 -7.93 16.36
CA ASN A 19 -2.65 -7.17 17.04
C ASN A 19 -3.97 -7.22 16.26
N SER A 20 -5.03 -7.70 16.92
CA SER A 20 -6.37 -7.82 16.35
C SER A 20 -6.96 -6.48 15.89
N ARG A 21 -6.52 -5.35 16.48
CA ARG A 21 -6.87 -3.99 16.01
C ARG A 21 -6.48 -3.77 14.56
N TYR A 22 -5.41 -4.39 14.09
CA TYR A 22 -4.88 -4.22 12.74
C TYR A 22 -5.18 -5.42 11.84
N ALA A 23 -6.16 -6.26 12.20
CA ALA A 23 -6.51 -7.46 11.44
C ALA A 23 -6.86 -7.16 9.96
N ILE A 24 -7.39 -5.97 9.67
CA ILE A 24 -7.67 -5.49 8.31
C ILE A 24 -6.42 -5.50 7.39
N MET A 25 -5.22 -5.40 7.97
CA MET A 25 -3.98 -5.49 7.20
C MET A 25 -3.80 -6.87 6.56
N HIS A 26 -4.31 -7.94 7.17
CA HIS A 26 -4.30 -9.27 6.57
C HIS A 26 -5.16 -9.32 5.30
N ASP A 27 -6.34 -8.70 5.34
CA ASP A 27 -7.21 -8.61 4.16
C ASP A 27 -6.59 -7.74 3.06
N ILE A 28 -5.94 -6.64 3.44
CA ILE A 28 -5.17 -5.79 2.52
C ILE A 28 -4.08 -6.62 1.83
N TYR A 29 -3.27 -7.37 2.58
CA TYR A 29 -2.24 -8.23 2.00
C TYR A 29 -2.83 -9.33 1.10
N TYR A 30 -3.91 -9.98 1.53
CA TYR A 30 -4.57 -11.01 0.74
C TYR A 30 -5.10 -10.44 -0.58
N ASN A 31 -5.81 -9.31 -0.54
CA ASN A 31 -6.34 -8.67 -1.72
C ASN A 31 -5.21 -8.17 -2.64
N TYR A 32 -4.14 -7.60 -2.08
CA TYR A 32 -2.97 -7.13 -2.83
C TYR A 32 -2.33 -8.25 -3.64
N TYR A 33 -2.00 -9.37 -2.99
CA TYR A 33 -1.28 -10.46 -3.65
C TYR A 33 -2.20 -11.35 -4.47
N ARG A 34 -3.26 -11.88 -3.85
CA ARG A 34 -4.08 -12.94 -4.45
C ARG A 34 -5.10 -12.40 -5.44
N LYS A 35 -5.75 -11.26 -5.14
CA LYS A 35 -6.83 -10.74 -5.99
C LYS A 35 -6.35 -9.75 -7.04
N ALA A 36 -5.33 -8.96 -6.73
CA ALA A 36 -4.76 -8.01 -7.69
C ALA A 36 -3.50 -8.59 -8.35
N GLY A 37 -2.47 -8.91 -7.58
CA GLY A 37 -1.16 -9.36 -8.07
C GLY A 37 -1.24 -10.55 -9.03
N ASP A 38 -1.78 -11.67 -8.58
CA ASP A 38 -1.88 -12.89 -9.39
C ASP A 38 -2.75 -12.69 -10.64
N LYS A 39 -3.80 -11.85 -10.53
CA LYS A 39 -4.72 -11.59 -11.63
C LYS A 39 -4.16 -10.65 -12.69
N LEU A 40 -3.02 -9.99 -12.46
CA LEU A 40 -2.42 -9.07 -13.44
C LEU A 40 -2.07 -9.77 -14.76
N TYR A 41 -1.76 -11.07 -14.72
CA TYR A 41 -1.46 -11.86 -15.92
C TYR A 41 -2.72 -12.21 -16.71
N GLU A 42 -3.82 -12.52 -16.03
CA GLU A 42 -5.08 -12.93 -16.63
C GLU A 42 -5.87 -11.72 -17.17
N ASP A 43 -6.13 -10.75 -16.30
CA ASP A 43 -6.85 -9.52 -16.62
C ASP A 43 -6.22 -8.33 -15.89
N GLY A 44 -5.35 -7.62 -16.61
CA GLY A 44 -4.65 -6.46 -16.08
C GLY A 44 -5.57 -5.29 -15.71
N ASN A 45 -6.74 -5.15 -16.32
CA ASN A 45 -7.64 -4.04 -16.01
C ASN A 45 -8.43 -4.33 -14.73
N ALA A 46 -9.02 -5.51 -14.62
CA ALA A 46 -9.68 -5.94 -13.39
C ALA A 46 -8.71 -5.97 -12.20
N ALA A 47 -7.49 -6.46 -12.41
CA ALA A 47 -6.46 -6.49 -11.37
C ALA A 47 -6.06 -5.09 -10.87
N ARG A 48 -5.97 -4.09 -11.76
CA ARG A 48 -5.67 -2.70 -11.39
C ARG A 48 -6.83 -2.04 -10.65
N ALA A 49 -8.07 -2.36 -11.03
CA ALA A 49 -9.25 -1.91 -10.29
C ALA A 49 -9.26 -2.48 -8.85
N GLU A 50 -8.93 -3.76 -8.68
CA GLU A 50 -8.74 -4.35 -7.35
C GLU A 50 -7.55 -3.74 -6.60
N MET A 51 -6.47 -3.40 -7.29
CA MET A 51 -5.33 -2.70 -6.68
C MET A 51 -5.74 -1.31 -6.16
N LEU A 52 -6.61 -0.57 -6.88
CA LEU A 52 -7.18 0.68 -6.38
C LEU A 52 -8.04 0.46 -5.13
N ASN A 53 -8.83 -0.62 -5.09
CA ASN A 53 -9.59 -0.97 -3.88
C ASN A 53 -8.66 -1.20 -2.69
N VAL A 54 -7.54 -1.90 -2.90
CA VAL A 54 -6.50 -2.08 -1.88
C VAL A 54 -5.91 -0.74 -1.43
N LEU A 55 -5.63 0.18 -2.34
CA LEU A 55 -5.15 1.53 -1.97
C LEU A 55 -6.17 2.32 -1.15
N ASN A 56 -7.47 2.18 -1.43
CA ASN A 56 -8.52 2.80 -0.62
C ASN A 56 -8.56 2.20 0.81
N LEU A 57 -8.46 0.87 0.93
CA LEU A 57 -8.39 0.20 2.24
C LEU A 57 -7.18 0.65 3.04
N LEU A 58 -6.01 0.75 2.39
CA LEU A 58 -4.80 1.29 2.99
C LEU A 58 -4.95 2.75 3.42
N SER A 59 -5.66 3.58 2.64
CA SER A 59 -5.93 4.97 2.99
C SER A 59 -6.76 5.06 4.26
N ASN A 60 -7.83 4.26 4.35
CA ASN A 60 -8.67 4.20 5.55
C ASN A 60 -7.87 3.72 6.76
N PHE A 61 -7.09 2.65 6.60
CA PHE A 61 -6.21 2.14 7.65
C PHE A 61 -5.22 3.20 8.15
N ASN A 62 -4.61 3.97 7.23
CA ASN A 62 -3.65 5.02 7.56
C ASN A 62 -4.30 6.20 8.27
N THR A 63 -5.55 6.55 7.91
CA THR A 63 -6.32 7.59 8.60
C THR A 63 -6.62 7.19 10.05
N ASP A 64 -6.99 5.94 10.28
CA ASP A 64 -7.31 5.45 11.63
C ASP A 64 -6.06 5.16 12.48
N ASN A 65 -4.94 4.80 11.83
CA ASN A 65 -3.73 4.30 12.48
C ASN A 65 -2.46 4.93 11.89
N ILE A 66 -2.29 6.22 12.17
CA ILE A 66 -1.17 7.04 11.68
C ILE A 66 0.17 6.50 12.25
N ASN A 67 1.22 6.54 11.44
CA ASN A 67 2.61 6.26 11.84
C ASN A 67 2.88 4.82 12.36
N THR A 68 2.06 3.85 11.95
CA THR A 68 2.27 2.43 12.27
C THR A 68 3.43 1.84 11.46
N MET A 69 4.19 0.93 12.09
CA MET A 69 5.34 0.29 11.46
C MET A 69 4.91 -0.59 10.28
N ILE A 70 3.76 -1.28 10.40
CA ILE A 70 3.24 -2.16 9.36
C ILE A 70 2.89 -1.41 8.06
N ASN A 71 2.34 -0.20 8.16
CA ASN A 71 1.98 0.61 7.00
C ASN A 71 3.24 1.12 6.29
N GLN A 72 4.19 1.62 7.07
CA GLN A 72 5.46 2.08 6.51
C GLN A 72 6.26 0.95 5.86
N PHE A 73 6.26 -0.24 6.46
CA PHE A 73 6.89 -1.41 5.90
C PHE A 73 6.28 -1.78 4.54
N PHE A 74 4.96 -1.71 4.41
CA PHE A 74 4.26 -1.96 3.15
C PHE A 74 4.78 -1.05 2.03
N TYR A 75 4.71 0.27 2.20
CA TYR A 75 5.11 1.21 1.15
C TYR A 75 6.60 1.14 0.80
N GLN A 76 7.48 0.98 1.79
CA GLN A 76 8.91 0.83 1.53
C GLN A 76 9.24 -0.39 0.66
N ARG A 77 8.42 -1.44 0.72
CA ARG A 77 8.63 -2.65 -0.10
C ARG A 77 7.86 -2.60 -1.42
N LYS A 78 6.71 -1.93 -1.46
CA LYS A 78 5.77 -1.99 -2.58
C LYS A 78 5.76 -0.76 -3.48
N ALA A 79 6.40 0.35 -3.10
CA ALA A 79 6.45 1.58 -3.89
C ALA A 79 6.81 1.34 -5.37
N ASN A 80 7.92 0.64 -5.63
CA ASN A 80 8.38 0.35 -6.99
C ASN A 80 7.42 -0.56 -7.77
N GLU A 81 6.76 -1.49 -7.08
CA GLU A 81 5.80 -2.42 -7.68
C GLU A 81 4.52 -1.68 -8.08
N LEU A 82 4.00 -0.86 -7.16
CA LEU A 82 2.82 -0.01 -7.38
C LEU A 82 3.01 0.92 -8.57
N ILE A 83 4.16 1.59 -8.67
CA ILE A 83 4.46 2.47 -9.81
C ILE A 83 4.40 1.69 -11.13
N LYS A 84 5.02 0.50 -11.19
CA LYS A 84 5.03 -0.33 -12.40
C LYS A 84 3.65 -0.86 -12.78
N ILE A 85 2.81 -1.16 -11.79
CA ILE A 85 1.44 -1.64 -12.03
C ILE A 85 0.59 -0.52 -12.64
N PHE A 86 0.67 0.69 -12.05
CA PHE A 86 -0.15 1.83 -12.45
C PHE A 86 0.41 2.60 -13.66
N SER A 87 1.67 2.45 -14.03
CA SER A 87 2.22 3.07 -15.24
C SER A 87 1.50 2.60 -16.52
N LYS A 88 0.96 1.38 -16.51
CA LYS A 88 0.16 0.78 -17.59
C LYS A 88 -1.36 0.89 -17.36
N ALA A 89 -1.81 1.63 -16.35
CA ALA A 89 -3.23 1.83 -16.07
C ALA A 89 -3.85 2.89 -17.00
N PRO A 90 -5.19 2.88 -17.16
CA PRO A 90 -5.91 3.99 -17.79
C PRO A 90 -5.59 5.34 -17.10
N PRO A 91 -5.64 6.48 -17.81
CA PRO A 91 -5.27 7.78 -17.25
C PRO A 91 -6.01 8.14 -15.97
N GLN A 92 -7.31 7.82 -15.89
CA GLN A 92 -8.15 8.09 -14.72
C GLN A 92 -7.67 7.31 -13.48
N ASP A 93 -7.42 6.02 -13.63
CA ASP A 93 -6.96 5.15 -12.55
C ASP A 93 -5.55 5.52 -12.09
N LYS A 94 -4.69 5.88 -13.05
CA LYS A 94 -3.33 6.33 -12.77
C LYS A 94 -3.34 7.63 -11.95
N ALA A 95 -4.15 8.62 -12.33
CA ALA A 95 -4.28 9.87 -11.58
C ALA A 95 -4.77 9.63 -10.15
N ARG A 96 -5.81 8.80 -10.00
CA ARG A 96 -6.36 8.43 -8.68
C ARG A 96 -5.35 7.70 -7.80
N ALA A 97 -4.61 6.73 -8.37
CA ALA A 97 -3.56 6.03 -7.65
C ALA A 97 -2.44 6.99 -7.22
N SER A 98 -2.03 7.89 -8.11
CA SER A 98 -0.99 8.89 -7.82
C SER A 98 -1.38 9.79 -6.65
N GLU A 99 -2.61 10.29 -6.62
CA GLU A 99 -3.12 11.12 -5.52
C GLU A 99 -3.12 10.38 -4.17
N LEU A 100 -3.67 9.17 -4.16
CA LEU A 100 -3.70 8.32 -2.96
C LEU A 100 -2.29 8.02 -2.44
N LEU A 101 -1.38 7.60 -3.33
CA LEU A 101 -0.01 7.24 -2.95
C LEU A 101 0.79 8.45 -2.44
N GLN A 102 0.63 9.63 -3.04
CA GLN A 102 1.27 10.86 -2.56
C GLN A 102 0.80 11.24 -1.14
N LYS A 103 -0.48 11.03 -0.82
CA LYS A 103 -1.04 11.30 0.50
C LYS A 103 -0.55 10.31 1.56
N MET A 104 -0.43 9.04 1.21
CA MET A 104 -0.11 7.97 2.17
C MET A 104 1.40 7.75 2.35
N ASP A 105 2.19 7.93 1.30
CA ASP A 105 3.64 7.70 1.29
C ASP A 105 4.38 8.96 0.84
N MET A 106 4.46 9.92 1.78
CA MET A 106 5.14 11.19 1.58
C MET A 106 6.62 11.04 1.19
N THR A 107 7.28 9.95 1.57
CA THR A 107 8.71 9.74 1.25
C THR A 107 8.92 9.48 -0.24
N ASN A 108 7.97 8.81 -0.90
CA ASN A 108 8.03 8.57 -2.35
C ASN A 108 7.09 9.48 -3.16
N ALA A 109 6.46 10.49 -2.54
CA ALA A 109 5.48 11.37 -3.19
C ALA A 109 5.99 11.99 -4.50
N ALA A 110 7.22 12.51 -4.52
CA ALA A 110 7.83 13.06 -5.73
C ALA A 110 7.94 12.01 -6.86
N ARG A 111 8.29 10.77 -6.51
CA ARG A 111 8.41 9.67 -7.47
C ARG A 111 7.06 9.28 -8.05
N TYR A 112 6.03 9.16 -7.22
CA TYR A 112 4.68 8.90 -7.70
C TYR A 112 4.20 10.01 -8.64
N LYS A 113 4.45 11.28 -8.30
CA LYS A 113 4.08 12.42 -9.14
C LYS A 113 4.79 12.40 -10.50
N ASP A 114 6.05 11.99 -10.54
CA ASP A 114 6.84 11.99 -11.79
C ASP A 114 6.61 10.76 -12.66
N GLU A 115 6.53 9.58 -12.05
CA GLU A 115 6.40 8.31 -12.76
C GLU A 115 4.93 7.96 -13.11
N LEU A 116 3.94 8.54 -12.42
CA LEU A 116 2.51 8.31 -12.63
C LEU A 116 1.78 9.54 -13.21
N LYS A 117 2.40 10.19 -14.20
CA LYS A 117 1.75 11.22 -15.03
C LYS A 117 0.76 10.62 -16.03
#